data_AF-H2BJH9-F1
#
_entry.id   AF-H2BJH9-F1
#
_cell.length_a   1.000
_cell.length_b   1.000
_cell.length_c   1.000
_cell.angle_alpha   90.00
_cell.angle_beta   90.00
_cell.angle_gamma   90.00
#
_symmetry.space_group_name_H-M   'P 1'
#
loop_
_entity.id
_entity.type
_entity.pdbx_description
1 polymer ?
#
loop_
_entity_poly.entity_id
_entity_poly.type
_entity_poly.pdbx_seq_one_letter_code
_entity_poly.pdbx_strand_id
1 'polypeptide(L)'
;LGIPLILIALSLPWILFPRPTAHWLDDRLLALQGHFVNSFTQQILQSVNPKGHKWAVLFMTLMLLLVTLNTLGLLPYTFTPTTQLSLNMALAAPLWLA
;
A
#
# COMPACT_ATOMS: atom_id res chain seq x y z
N LEU A 1 0.08 -6.50 -28.81
CA LEU A 1 0.79 -5.41 -28.11
C LEU A 1 1.59 -6.03 -26.97
N GLY A 2 2.92 -6.11 -27.09
CA GLY A 2 3.81 -6.72 -26.09
C GLY A 2 4.15 -5.80 -24.91
N ILE A 3 3.20 -4.95 -24.48
CA ILE A 3 3.43 -4.00 -23.38
C ILE A 3 3.21 -4.76 -22.06
N PRO A 4 4.19 -4.77 -21.14
CA PRO A 4 4.03 -5.44 -19.86
C PRO A 4 3.04 -4.67 -18.96
N LEU A 5 1.81 -5.19 -18.84
CA LEU A 5 0.76 -4.59 -17.99
C LEU A 5 1.17 -4.49 -16.51
N ILE A 6 2.11 -5.33 -16.05
CA ILE A 6 2.61 -5.30 -14.68
C ILE A 6 3.23 -3.96 -14.30
N LEU A 7 3.95 -3.29 -15.21
CA LEU A 7 4.55 -1.98 -14.93
C LEU A 7 3.48 -0.91 -14.75
N ILE A 8 2.43 -0.97 -15.57
CA ILE A 8 1.29 -0.04 -15.49
C ILE A 8 0.53 -0.27 -14.19
N ALA A 9 0.18 -1.53 -13.89
CA ALA A 9 -0.58 -1.87 -12.70
C ALA A 9 0.14 -1.50 -11.39
N LEU A 10 1.48 -1.60 -11.34
CA LEU A 10 2.26 -1.23 -10.15
C LEU A 10 2.45 0.29 -9.99
N SER A 11 2.48 1.06 -11.08
CA SER A 11 2.73 2.52 -11.02
C SER A 11 1.47 3.36 -10.87
N LEU A 12 0.34 2.89 -11.41
CA LEU A 12 -0.91 3.65 -11.47
C LEU A 12 -1.55 3.96 -10.09
N PRO A 13 -1.55 3.06 -9.09
CA PRO A 13 -2.23 3.30 -7.80
C PRO A 13 -1.73 4.52 -7.04
N TRP A 14 -0.50 5.00 -7.30
CA TRP A 14 0.04 6.19 -6.66
C TRP A 14 -0.88 7.40 -6.86
N ILE A 15 -1.52 7.52 -8.03
CA ILE A 15 -2.37 8.67 -8.40
C ILE A 15 -3.56 8.83 -7.43
N LEU A 16 -3.99 7.75 -6.76
CA LEU A 16 -5.11 7.76 -5.82
C LEU A 16 -4.78 8.37 -4.45
N PHE A 17 -3.51 8.69 -4.20
CA PHE A 17 -3.05 9.29 -2.94
C PHE A 17 -2.66 10.76 -3.18
N PRO A 18 -3.58 11.71 -2.97
CA PRO A 18 -3.27 13.13 -3.09
C PRO A 18 -2.24 13.56 -2.05
N ARG A 19 -1.43 14.56 -2.40
CA ARG A 19 -0.49 15.15 -1.45
C ARG A 19 -1.23 16.13 -0.53
N PRO A 20 -0.93 16.15 0.77
CA PRO A 20 -1.42 17.19 1.67
C PRO A 20 -1.05 18.57 1.14
N THR A 21 -1.97 19.51 1.25
CA THR A 21 -1.77 20.92 0.88
C THR A 21 -1.50 21.74 2.14
N ALA A 22 -0.92 22.93 2.01
CA ALA A 22 -0.65 23.81 3.14
C ALA A 22 -1.90 24.52 3.70
N HIS A 23 -3.10 24.01 3.41
CA HIS A 23 -4.35 24.55 3.92
C HIS A 23 -4.53 24.16 5.39
N TRP A 24 -5.25 25.00 6.14
CA TRP A 24 -5.49 24.77 7.57
C TRP A 24 -6.44 23.58 7.82
N LEU A 25 -7.32 23.28 6.86
CA LEU A 25 -8.22 22.13 6.89
C LEU A 25 -7.86 21.16 5.77
N ASP A 26 -7.74 19.89 6.13
CA ASP A 26 -7.55 18.81 5.17
C ASP A 26 -8.85 18.50 4.41
N ASP A 27 -8.70 18.06 3.15
CA ASP A 27 -9.79 17.48 2.40
C ASP A 27 -10.32 16.21 3.07
N ARG A 28 -11.61 15.92 2.91
CA ARG A 28 -12.26 14.74 3.51
C ARG A 28 -11.53 13.44 3.20
N LEU A 29 -11.03 13.31 1.97
CA LEU A 29 -10.28 12.13 1.54
C LEU A 29 -8.94 12.02 2.28
N LEU A 30 -8.21 13.13 2.43
CA LEU A 30 -6.95 13.18 3.17
C LEU A 30 -7.17 12.85 4.65
N ALA A 31 -8.23 13.38 5.26
CA ALA A 31 -8.59 13.08 6.64
C ALA A 31 -8.90 11.58 6.85
N LEU A 32 -9.65 10.96 5.93
CA LEU A 32 -9.94 9.52 5.98
C LEU A 32 -8.69 8.66 5.76
N GLN A 33 -7.84 9.02 4.80
CA GLN A 33 -6.58 8.32 4.54
C GLN A 33 -5.64 8.42 5.75
N GLY A 34 -5.50 9.62 6.35
CA GLY A 34 -4.71 9.83 7.55
C GLY A 34 -5.24 9.06 8.75
N HIS A 35 -6.56 9.04 8.94
CA HIS A 35 -7.19 8.23 10.00
C HIS A 35 -6.92 6.73 9.80
N PHE A 36 -7.09 6.22 8.58
CA PHE A 36 -6.80 4.82 8.26
C PHE A 36 -5.34 4.46 8.56
N VAL A 37 -4.39 5.30 8.11
CA VAL A 37 -2.96 5.10 8.34
C VAL A 37 -2.65 5.05 9.83
N ASN A 38 -3.18 6.00 10.62
CA ASN A 38 -2.95 6.05 12.06
C ASN A 38 -3.51 4.82 12.78
N SER A 39 -4.78 4.48 12.53
CA SER A 39 -5.42 3.33 13.18
C SER A 39 -4.73 2.01 12.84
N PHE A 40 -4.40 1.80 11.57
CA PHE A 40 -3.74 0.55 11.14
C PHE A 40 -2.31 0.44 11.68
N THR A 41 -1.54 1.53 11.65
CA THR A 41 -0.19 1.57 12.23
C THR A 41 -0.22 1.21 13.70
N GLN A 42 -1.15 1.81 14.46
CA GLN A 42 -1.31 1.54 15.88
C GLN A 42 -1.69 0.07 16.14
N GLN A 43 -2.64 -0.48 15.39
CA GLN A 43 -3.07 -1.88 15.55
C GLN A 43 -1.95 -2.88 15.30
N ILE A 44 -1.16 -2.71 14.23
CA ILE A 44 -0.04 -3.61 13.96
C ILE A 44 1.04 -3.46 15.03
N LEU A 45 1.46 -2.23 15.33
CA LEU A 45 2.62 -1.99 16.18
C LEU A 45 2.33 -2.20 17.67
N GLN A 46 1.07 -2.28 18.09
CA GLN A 46 0.69 -2.57 19.48
C GLN A 46 1.25 -3.91 19.95
N SER A 47 1.35 -4.91 19.07
CA SER A 47 1.91 -6.24 19.40
C SER A 47 3.42 -6.36 19.13
N VAL A 48 4.04 -5.32 18.55
CA VAL A 48 5.44 -5.30 18.14
C VAL A 48 6.28 -4.53 19.16
N ASN A 49 7.49 -5.02 19.45
CA ASN A 49 8.39 -4.33 20.35
C ASN A 49 8.80 -2.93 19.82
N PRO A 50 9.23 -1.99 20.68
CA PRO A 50 9.64 -0.65 20.24
C PRO A 50 10.77 -0.65 19.21
N LYS A 51 11.67 -1.66 19.24
CA LYS A 51 12.73 -1.81 18.23
C LYS A 51 12.18 -2.10 16.84
N GLY A 52 11.03 -2.76 16.74
CA GLY A 52 10.34 -3.07 15.49
C GLY A 52 9.52 -1.91 14.93
N HIS A 53 9.23 -0.88 15.73
CA HIS A 53 8.52 0.31 15.26
C HIS A 53 9.28 1.08 14.16
N LYS A 54 10.59 0.85 14.01
CA LYS A 54 11.37 1.37 12.87
C LYS A 54 10.83 0.89 11.51
N TRP A 55 10.16 -0.27 11.48
CA TRP A 55 9.57 -0.86 10.28
C TRP A 55 8.14 -0.37 10.01
N ALA A 56 7.61 0.54 10.83
CA ALA A 56 6.25 1.06 10.71
C ALA A 56 5.93 1.54 9.29
N VAL A 57 6.81 2.38 8.73
CA VAL A 57 6.64 2.95 7.38
C VAL A 57 6.63 1.85 6.33
N LEU A 58 7.49 0.83 6.47
CA LEU A 58 7.56 -0.28 5.53
C LEU A 58 6.29 -1.14 5.58
N PHE A 59 5.77 -1.48 6.76
CA PHE A 59 4.52 -2.24 6.87
C PHE A 59 3.31 -1.44 6.38
N MET A 60 3.26 -0.14 6.67
CA MET A 60 2.20 0.73 6.18
C MET A 60 2.19 0.86 4.67
N THR A 61 3.35 1.10 4.06
CA THR A 61 3.47 1.23 2.60
C THR A 61 3.12 -0.08 1.90
N LEU A 62 3.56 -1.22 2.43
CA LEU A 62 3.19 -2.54 1.92
C LEU A 62 1.67 -2.78 2.01
N MET A 63 1.05 -2.47 3.16
CA MET A 63 -0.39 -2.63 3.32
C MET A 63 -1.18 -1.79 2.32
N LEU A 64 -0.84 -0.50 2.19
CA LEU A 64 -1.50 0.40 1.25
C LEU A 64 -1.36 -0.10 -0.19
N LEU A 65 -0.17 -0.56 -0.59
CA LEU A 65 0.07 -1.15 -1.91
C LEU A 65 -0.83 -2.37 -2.15
N LEU A 66 -0.85 -3.33 -1.23
CA LEU A 66 -1.61 -4.57 -1.40
C LEU A 66 -3.11 -4.33 -1.40
N VAL A 67 -3.63 -3.51 -0.49
CA VAL A 67 -5.07 -3.18 -0.43
C VAL A 67 -5.49 -2.47 -1.71
N THR A 68 -4.72 -1.49 -2.19
CA THR A 68 -5.10 -0.75 -3.40
C THR A 68 -5.06 -1.63 -4.65
N LEU A 69 -4.00 -2.43 -4.84
CA LEU A 69 -3.92 -3.34 -5.99
C LEU A 69 -5.01 -4.40 -5.98
N ASN A 70 -5.30 -4.99 -4.83
CA ASN A 70 -6.31 -6.04 -4.73
C ASN A 70 -7.74 -5.48 -4.86
N THR A 71 -8.01 -4.29 -4.32
CA THR A 71 -9.33 -3.65 -4.45
C THR A 71 -9.60 -3.15 -5.85
N LEU A 72 -8.63 -2.50 -6.51
CA LEU A 72 -8.73 -2.14 -7.93
C LEU A 72 -8.93 -3.38 -8.81
N GLY A 73 -8.32 -4.50 -8.39
CA GLY A 73 -8.45 -5.79 -9.03
C GLY A 73 -9.84 -6.41 -9.07
N LEU A 74 -10.76 -5.95 -8.22
CA LEU A 74 -12.15 -6.40 -8.22
C LEU A 74 -12.96 -5.77 -9.36
N LEU A 75 -12.44 -4.74 -10.02
CA LEU A 75 -13.09 -4.12 -11.16
C LEU A 75 -13.06 -5.06 -12.38
N PRO A 76 -14.07 -5.00 -13.25
CA PRO A 76 -14.08 -5.84 -14.45
C PRO A 76 -12.91 -5.48 -15.37
N TYR A 77 -12.26 -6.51 -15.93
CA TYR A 77 -11.16 -6.39 -16.88
C TYR A 77 -9.89 -5.68 -16.36
N THR A 78 -9.67 -5.62 -15.04
CA THR A 78 -8.42 -5.12 -14.46
C THR A 78 -7.41 -6.24 -14.22
N PHE A 79 -6.18 -6.03 -14.68
CA PHE A 79 -5.05 -6.93 -14.40
C PHE A 79 -4.50 -6.69 -12.99
N THR A 80 -4.44 -7.74 -12.17
CA THR A 80 -3.88 -7.70 -10.82
C THR A 80 -2.51 -8.37 -10.76
N PRO A 81 -1.43 -7.62 -10.49
CA PRO A 81 -0.09 -8.18 -10.50
C PRO A 81 0.14 -9.10 -9.28
N THR A 82 -0.65 -8.97 -8.21
CA THR A 82 -0.65 -9.83 -7.01
C THR A 82 -1.15 -11.25 -7.25
N THR A 83 -1.76 -11.55 -8.40
CA THR A 83 -2.09 -12.94 -8.78
C THR A 83 -0.86 -13.74 -9.19
N GLN A 84 0.22 -13.06 -9.57
CA GLN A 84 1.46 -13.72 -9.95
C GLN A 84 2.25 -14.10 -8.70
N LEU A 85 2.52 -15.40 -8.54
CA LEU A 85 3.30 -15.94 -7.43
C LEU A 85 4.67 -15.26 -7.32
N SER A 86 5.31 -14.97 -8.45
CA SER A 86 6.62 -14.31 -8.52
C SER A 86 6.62 -12.95 -7.81
N LEU A 87 5.57 -12.15 -7.96
CA LEU A 87 5.49 -10.85 -7.29
C LEU A 87 5.34 -11.01 -5.77
N ASN A 88 4.46 -11.91 -5.34
CA ASN A 88 4.26 -12.16 -3.91
C ASN A 88 5.54 -12.66 -3.25
N MET A 89 6.28 -13.56 -3.91
CA MET A 89 7.56 -14.06 -3.40
C MET A 89 8.64 -12.98 -3.39
N ALA A 90 8.68 -12.11 -4.40
CA ALA A 90 9.62 -10.99 -4.45
C ALA A 90 9.40 -9.98 -3.31
N LEU A 91 8.15 -9.78 -2.86
CA LEU A 91 7.84 -8.96 -1.69
C LEU A 91 8.08 -9.70 -0.37
N ALA A 92 7.67 -10.97 -0.28
CA ALA A 92 7.70 -11.73 0.97
C ALA A 92 9.11 -12.14 1.40
N ALA A 93 9.96 -12.61 0.49
CA ALA A 93 11.26 -13.17 0.84
C ALA A 93 12.21 -12.16 1.53
N PRO A 94 12.39 -10.92 1.02
CA PRO A 94 13.24 -9.92 1.69
C PRO A 94 12.69 -9.50 3.06
N LEU A 95 11.37 -9.41 3.20
CA LEU A 95 10.72 -9.03 4.45
C LEU A 95 10.83 -10.10 5.52
N TRP A 96 10.82 -11.37 5.13
CA TRP A 96 10.97 -12.49 6.05
C TRP A 96 12.41 -12.67 6.54
N LEU A 97 13.39 -12.32 5.71
CA LEU A 97 14.81 -12.44 6.05
C LEU A 97 15.37 -11.27 6.88
N ALA A 98 14.63 -10.16 7.00
CA ALA A 98 15.04 -8.94 7.69
C ALA A 98 14.84 -9.01 9.22
#